data_AF-A0A933HYL0-F1
#
_entry.id   AF-A0A933HYL0-F1
#
_cell.length_a   1.000
_cell.length_b   1.000
_cell.length_c   1.000
_cell.angle_alpha   90.00
_cell.angle_beta   90.00
_cell.angle_gamma   90.00
#
_symmetry.space_group_name_H-M   'P 1'
#
loop_
_entity.id
_entity.type
_entity.pdbx_description
1 polymer ?
#
loop_
_entity_poly.entity_id
_entity_poly.type
_entity_poly.pdbx_seq_one_letter_code
_entity_poly.pdbx_strand_id
1 'polypeptide(L)'
;MPIKNLALAACVAAVIHGCASVGRLTAPPGSCGVDAAERLSVRHGLGLGTAKDRLVSEARSSGVTSGAALKSALESAGFSVEVFAGDLDGPVGICRHAAQGRPPVVMLAGPNGLNHYALVAGCDPNRRVVRLEPEISMPYEAFARAWEAANRFTLVASKAPDVLRSPERTAADSAQSEPSLLLQSAAGSECWKRCRRKDDYYNTEECVMKCKDSAPAALPQPQSQPRHDHGPVYMDWKRAAAVLLIAIGIVLWVFL
;
A
#
# COMPACT_ATOMS: atom_id res chain seq x y z
N MET A 1 26.90 3.66 25.63
CA MET A 1 26.18 3.38 24.38
C MET A 1 24.83 4.12 24.39
N PRO A 2 24.58 5.16 23.56
CA PRO A 2 23.18 5.55 23.35
C PRO A 2 22.76 6.03 21.93
N ILE A 3 23.65 6.57 21.11
CA ILE A 3 23.23 7.36 19.93
C ILE A 3 22.61 6.51 18.80
N LYS A 4 23.09 5.27 18.61
CA LYS A 4 22.63 4.39 17.52
C LYS A 4 21.18 3.88 17.71
N ASN A 5 20.72 3.78 18.96
CA ASN A 5 19.37 3.29 19.26
C ASN A 5 18.30 4.37 19.07
N LEU A 6 18.64 5.65 19.31
CA LEU A 6 17.74 6.77 19.09
C LEU A 6 17.39 6.96 17.62
N ALA A 7 18.35 6.86 16.70
CA ALA A 7 18.10 6.98 15.26
C ALA A 7 17.19 5.86 14.73
N LEU A 8 17.37 4.61 15.21
CA LEU A 8 16.51 3.49 14.86
C LEU A 8 15.09 3.70 15.38
N ALA A 9 14.96 4.05 16.67
CA ALA A 9 13.66 4.31 17.28
C ALA A 9 12.93 5.45 16.56
N ALA A 10 13.62 6.52 16.17
CA ALA A 10 13.06 7.62 15.41
C ALA A 10 12.63 7.21 14.00
N CYS A 11 13.41 6.40 13.27
CA CYS A 11 13.02 5.92 11.94
C CYS A 11 11.82 4.98 11.98
N VAL A 12 11.79 4.04 12.93
CA VAL A 12 10.68 3.10 13.08
C VAL A 12 9.44 3.82 13.63
N ALA A 13 9.63 4.74 14.57
CA ALA A 13 8.55 5.62 15.01
C ALA A 13 8.04 6.48 13.85
N ALA A 14 8.89 6.98 12.95
CA ALA A 14 8.46 7.72 11.78
C ALA A 14 7.68 6.83 10.79
N VAL A 15 7.96 5.54 10.70
CA VAL A 15 7.10 4.61 9.95
C VAL A 15 5.74 4.46 10.64
N ILE A 16 5.75 4.18 11.95
CA ILE A 16 4.54 3.94 12.73
C ILE A 16 3.65 5.20 12.80
N HIS A 17 4.24 6.37 13.00
CA HIS A 17 3.56 7.67 13.13
C HIS A 17 3.37 8.38 11.78
N GLY A 18 4.20 8.09 10.78
CA GLY A 18 4.02 8.54 9.40
C GLY A 18 2.69 8.04 8.84
N CYS A 19 2.33 6.79 9.15
CA CYS A 19 0.99 6.25 8.88
C CYS A 19 -0.13 7.05 9.57
N ALA A 20 0.11 7.61 10.76
CA ALA A 20 -0.88 8.42 11.48
C ALA A 20 -1.00 9.86 10.94
N SER A 21 0.04 10.44 10.34
CA SER A 21 0.08 11.87 9.99
C SER A 21 -0.43 12.21 8.59
N VAL A 22 -0.55 11.24 7.67
CA VAL A 22 -1.15 11.44 6.34
C VAL A 22 -2.68 11.33 6.42
N GLY A 23 -3.34 12.26 7.12
CA GLY A 23 -4.80 12.48 7.08
C GLY A 23 -5.73 11.29 7.44
N ARG A 24 -5.18 10.14 7.85
CA ARG A 24 -5.89 8.91 8.20
C ARG A 24 -5.73 8.57 9.68
N LEU A 25 -5.94 9.56 10.55
CA LEU A 25 -5.90 9.43 12.01
C LEU A 25 -6.99 8.51 12.61
N THR A 26 -7.75 7.78 11.80
CA THR A 26 -8.81 6.86 12.23
C THR A 26 -8.51 5.39 11.93
N ALA A 27 -7.32 5.07 11.40
CA ALA A 27 -6.95 3.68 11.17
C ALA A 27 -6.92 2.94 12.51
N PRO A 28 -7.74 1.89 12.71
CA PRO A 28 -7.81 1.20 13.99
C PRO A 28 -6.45 0.56 14.34
N PRO A 29 -6.13 0.35 15.62
CA PRO A 29 -4.94 -0.39 16.02
C PRO A 29 -4.84 -1.71 15.25
N GLY A 30 -3.64 -2.08 14.82
CA GLY A 30 -3.41 -3.33 14.07
C GLY A 30 -3.75 -3.29 12.59
N SER A 31 -4.27 -2.18 12.06
CA SER A 31 -4.68 -2.06 10.65
C SER A 31 -3.54 -2.02 9.62
N CYS A 32 -2.28 -1.86 10.05
CA CYS A 32 -1.14 -1.78 9.12
C CYS A 32 -1.04 -2.99 8.15
N GLY A 33 -1.43 -4.19 8.60
CA GLY A 33 -1.51 -5.36 7.72
C GLY A 33 -2.62 -5.22 6.67
N VAL A 34 -3.80 -4.76 7.08
CA VAL A 34 -4.93 -4.48 6.17
C VAL A 34 -4.53 -3.46 5.12
N ASP A 35 -3.91 -2.36 5.53
CA ASP A 35 -3.49 -1.27 4.64
C ASP A 35 -2.41 -1.74 3.65
N ALA A 36 -1.43 -2.52 4.10
CA ALA A 36 -0.40 -3.09 3.23
C ALA A 36 -1.02 -4.04 2.19
N ALA A 37 -1.94 -4.92 2.61
CA ALA A 37 -2.64 -5.83 1.72
C ALA A 37 -3.53 -5.08 0.72
N GLU A 38 -4.22 -4.03 1.14
CA GLU A 38 -5.07 -3.20 0.28
C GLU A 38 -4.23 -2.43 -0.76
N ARG A 39 -3.09 -1.85 -0.38
CA ARG A 39 -2.18 -1.18 -1.32
C ARG A 39 -1.61 -2.14 -2.36
N LEU A 40 -1.18 -3.33 -1.91
CA LEU A 40 -0.72 -4.39 -2.80
C LEU A 40 -1.83 -4.82 -3.77
N SER A 41 -3.05 -4.97 -3.26
CA SER A 41 -4.27 -5.32 -3.99
C SER A 41 -4.59 -4.32 -5.10
N VAL A 42 -4.59 -3.03 -4.78
CA VAL A 42 -4.80 -1.94 -5.74
C VAL A 42 -3.74 -1.94 -6.82
N ARG A 43 -2.45 -2.12 -6.47
CA ARG A 43 -1.35 -2.15 -7.44
C ARG A 43 -1.49 -3.26 -8.48
N HIS A 44 -2.06 -4.41 -8.11
CA HIS A 44 -2.28 -5.54 -9.01
C HIS A 44 -3.68 -5.58 -9.64
N GLY A 45 -4.55 -4.59 -9.34
CA GLY A 45 -5.92 -4.56 -9.85
C GLY A 45 -6.80 -5.71 -9.34
N LEU A 46 -6.49 -6.26 -8.16
CA LEU A 46 -7.26 -7.31 -7.51
C LEU A 46 -7.83 -6.77 -6.21
N GLY A 47 -9.15 -6.63 -6.11
CA GLY A 47 -9.78 -6.19 -4.86
C GLY A 47 -9.80 -7.29 -3.81
N LEU A 48 -9.59 -6.94 -2.53
CA LEU A 48 -9.67 -7.90 -1.42
C LEU A 48 -11.11 -8.42 -1.18
N GLY A 49 -12.14 -7.68 -1.60
CA GLY A 49 -13.54 -8.03 -1.37
C GLY A 49 -13.82 -8.33 0.12
N THR A 50 -14.56 -9.40 0.38
CA THR A 50 -14.89 -9.86 1.75
C THR A 50 -13.68 -10.35 2.55
N ALA A 51 -12.51 -10.57 1.92
CA ALA A 51 -11.28 -10.87 2.65
C ALA A 51 -10.79 -9.66 3.46
N LYS A 52 -11.09 -8.43 3.01
CA LYS A 52 -10.78 -7.20 3.77
C LYS A 52 -11.48 -7.19 5.12
N ASP A 53 -12.77 -7.50 5.14
CA ASP A 53 -13.58 -7.47 6.37
C ASP A 53 -13.07 -8.50 7.40
N ARG A 54 -12.62 -9.66 6.93
CA ARG A 54 -11.98 -10.68 7.78
C ARG A 54 -10.69 -10.17 8.41
N LEU A 55 -9.81 -9.52 7.62
CA LEU A 55 -8.58 -8.92 8.15
C LEU A 55 -8.87 -7.79 9.15
N VAL A 56 -9.88 -6.95 8.87
CA VAL A 56 -10.29 -5.87 9.78
C VAL A 56 -10.84 -6.45 11.09
N SER A 57 -11.66 -7.50 11.02
CA SER A 57 -12.19 -8.19 12.20
C SER A 57 -11.07 -8.78 13.07
N GLU A 58 -10.10 -9.46 12.45
CA GLU A 58 -8.93 -10.00 13.14
C GLU A 58 -8.05 -8.90 13.76
N ALA A 59 -7.77 -7.83 13.01
CA ALA A 59 -6.99 -6.71 13.52
C ALA A 59 -7.66 -6.07 14.76
N ARG A 60 -9.00 -5.97 14.75
CA ARG A 60 -9.77 -5.46 15.89
C ARG A 60 -9.76 -6.39 17.09
N SER A 61 -9.85 -7.71 16.89
CA SER A 61 -9.94 -8.68 17.99
C SER A 61 -8.59 -8.97 18.64
N SER A 62 -7.52 -9.03 17.86
CA SER A 62 -6.18 -9.39 18.31
C SER A 62 -5.23 -8.20 18.46
N GLY A 63 -5.59 -7.03 17.94
CA GLY A 63 -4.75 -5.84 17.88
C GLY A 63 -3.66 -5.89 16.80
N VAL A 64 -3.47 -7.02 16.10
CA VAL A 64 -2.44 -7.21 15.06
C VAL A 64 -2.90 -8.24 14.02
N THR A 65 -2.78 -7.96 12.72
CA THR A 65 -3.03 -8.97 11.69
C THR A 65 -1.93 -10.04 11.66
N SER A 66 -2.27 -11.32 11.71
CA SER A 66 -1.27 -12.39 11.55
C SER A 66 -0.78 -12.52 10.10
N GLY A 67 0.45 -13.01 9.92
CA GLY A 67 1.00 -13.27 8.59
C GLY A 67 0.20 -14.35 7.83
N ALA A 68 -0.33 -15.33 8.56
CA ALA A 68 -1.20 -16.38 8.02
C ALA A 68 -2.52 -15.81 7.49
N ALA A 69 -3.12 -14.86 8.22
CA ALA A 69 -4.32 -14.19 7.78
C ALA A 69 -4.10 -13.32 6.54
N LEU A 70 -3.00 -12.56 6.51
CA LEU A 70 -2.60 -11.80 5.31
C LEU A 70 -2.48 -12.71 4.09
N LYS A 71 -1.78 -13.83 4.23
CA LYS A 71 -1.64 -14.84 3.18
C LYS A 71 -3.00 -15.34 2.72
N SER A 72 -3.84 -15.82 3.64
CA SER A 72 -5.17 -16.36 3.34
C SER A 72 -6.09 -15.35 2.64
N ALA A 73 -6.04 -14.08 3.08
CA ALA A 73 -6.84 -13.01 2.50
C ALA A 73 -6.40 -12.68 1.06
N LEU A 74 -5.09 -12.59 0.80
CA LEU A 74 -4.56 -12.37 -0.54
C LEU A 74 -4.84 -13.58 -1.46
N GLU A 75 -4.65 -14.81 -0.99
CA GLU A 75 -5.00 -16.01 -1.75
C GLU A 75 -6.50 -16.04 -2.12
N SER A 76 -7.37 -15.68 -1.17
CA SER A 76 -8.82 -15.55 -1.42
C SER A 76 -9.16 -14.49 -2.49
N ALA A 77 -8.31 -13.47 -2.64
CA ALA A 77 -8.46 -12.41 -3.64
C ALA A 77 -7.86 -12.78 -5.02
N GLY A 78 -7.33 -13.99 -5.17
CA GLY A 78 -6.76 -14.49 -6.43
C GLY A 78 -5.28 -14.21 -6.62
N PHE A 79 -4.54 -13.99 -5.53
CA PHE A 79 -3.09 -13.93 -5.55
C PHE A 79 -2.46 -15.31 -5.39
N SER A 80 -1.30 -15.51 -6.03
CA SER A 80 -0.30 -16.50 -5.62
C SER A 80 0.64 -15.82 -4.62
N VAL A 81 0.73 -16.39 -3.41
CA VAL A 81 1.41 -15.77 -2.27
C VAL A 81 2.56 -16.66 -1.79
N GLU A 82 3.74 -16.06 -1.65
CA GLU A 82 4.94 -16.69 -1.12
C GLU A 82 5.31 -16.01 0.21
N VAL A 83 5.57 -16.80 1.25
CA VAL A 83 6.01 -16.31 2.57
C VAL A 83 7.35 -16.95 2.89
N PHE A 84 8.35 -16.13 3.23
CA PHE A 84 9.70 -16.59 3.51
C PHE A 84 10.45 -15.61 4.43
N ALA A 85 11.56 -16.08 5.00
CA ALA A 85 12.53 -15.22 5.66
C ALA A 85 13.48 -14.66 4.60
N GLY A 86 13.34 -13.36 4.28
CA GLY A 86 14.05 -12.76 3.15
C GLY A 86 15.52 -12.44 3.43
N ASP A 87 16.18 -11.92 2.39
CA ASP A 87 17.44 -11.18 2.50
C ASP A 87 17.27 -9.79 1.86
N LEU A 88 18.22 -8.88 2.08
CA LEU A 88 18.15 -7.54 1.46
C LEU A 88 18.49 -7.62 -0.04
N ASP A 89 19.72 -8.07 -0.32
CA ASP A 89 20.36 -8.00 -1.64
C ASP A 89 20.73 -9.38 -2.21
N GLY A 90 20.31 -10.47 -1.57
CA GLY A 90 20.62 -11.82 -2.01
C GLY A 90 19.68 -12.31 -3.12
N PRO A 91 19.84 -13.58 -3.53
CA PRO A 91 19.08 -14.18 -4.60
C PRO A 91 17.63 -14.48 -4.26
N VAL A 92 17.11 -14.05 -3.10
CA VAL A 92 15.68 -13.94 -2.78
C VAL A 92 15.35 -12.57 -2.18
N GLY A 93 16.13 -11.56 -2.56
CA GLY A 93 16.16 -10.28 -1.87
C GLY A 93 14.96 -9.40 -2.11
N ILE A 94 14.53 -8.73 -1.05
CA ILE A 94 13.38 -7.83 -1.07
C ILE A 94 13.57 -6.72 -2.11
N CYS A 95 14.81 -6.28 -2.31
CA CYS A 95 15.13 -5.22 -3.26
C CYS A 95 14.98 -5.68 -4.70
N ARG A 96 15.34 -6.95 -4.99
CA ARG A 96 15.13 -7.56 -6.31
C ARG A 96 13.64 -7.75 -6.59
N HIS A 97 12.87 -8.21 -5.61
CA HIS A 97 11.42 -8.34 -5.74
C HIS A 97 10.75 -6.99 -6.03
N ALA A 98 11.12 -5.93 -5.28
CA ALA A 98 10.62 -4.58 -5.52
C ALA A 98 10.99 -4.08 -6.93
N ALA A 99 12.24 -4.28 -7.38
CA ALA A 99 12.68 -3.90 -8.72
C ALA A 99 11.95 -4.65 -9.86
N GLN A 100 11.46 -5.86 -9.59
CA GLN A 100 10.68 -6.67 -10.53
C GLN A 100 9.19 -6.33 -10.53
N GLY A 101 8.76 -5.26 -9.84
CA GLY A 101 7.34 -4.91 -9.71
C GLY A 101 6.55 -5.89 -8.84
N ARG A 102 7.23 -6.66 -7.98
CA ARG A 102 6.65 -7.58 -6.99
C ARG A 102 6.91 -7.05 -5.58
N PRO A 103 6.30 -5.92 -5.17
CA PRO A 103 6.66 -5.23 -3.94
C PRO A 103 6.41 -6.12 -2.71
N PRO A 104 7.45 -6.42 -1.91
CA PRO A 104 7.31 -7.22 -0.70
C PRO A 104 6.50 -6.50 0.38
N VAL A 105 5.61 -7.22 1.05
CA VAL A 105 5.09 -6.86 2.37
C VAL A 105 6.03 -7.43 3.41
N VAL A 106 6.58 -6.57 4.26
CA VAL A 106 7.52 -6.94 5.32
C VAL A 106 6.93 -6.60 6.68
N MET A 107 7.39 -7.31 7.72
CA MET A 107 7.09 -6.98 9.11
C MET A 107 8.31 -6.32 9.74
N LEU A 108 8.11 -5.20 10.42
CA LEU A 108 9.15 -4.46 11.14
C LEU A 108 8.83 -4.46 12.62
N ALA A 109 9.80 -4.79 13.46
CA ALA A 109 9.66 -4.67 14.91
C ALA A 109 9.70 -3.20 15.33
N GLY A 110 8.66 -2.76 16.02
CA GLY A 110 8.52 -1.44 16.62
C GLY A 110 9.30 -1.27 17.92
N PRO A 111 9.62 -0.03 18.33
CA PRO A 111 10.36 0.25 19.56
C PRO A 111 9.63 -0.18 20.84
N ASN A 112 8.30 -0.34 20.78
CA ASN A 112 7.45 -0.81 21.87
C ASN A 112 7.15 -2.32 21.82
N GLY A 113 7.89 -3.08 21.01
CA GLY A 113 7.65 -4.51 20.80
C GLY A 113 6.43 -4.81 19.92
N LEU A 114 5.74 -3.80 19.39
CA LEU A 114 4.66 -4.01 18.43
C LEU A 114 5.21 -4.14 17.02
N ASN A 115 4.74 -5.13 16.28
CA ASN A 115 5.12 -5.31 14.89
C ASN A 115 4.28 -4.41 13.96
N HIS A 116 4.90 -3.97 12.86
CA HIS A 116 4.27 -3.13 11.85
C HIS A 116 4.48 -3.71 10.46
N TYR A 117 3.41 -3.88 9.68
CA TYR A 117 3.53 -4.25 8.27
C TYR A 117 3.78 -3.03 7.41
N ALA A 118 4.71 -3.15 6.48
CA ALA A 118 5.02 -2.12 5.49
C ALA A 118 5.16 -2.74 4.10
N LEU A 119 4.79 -1.99 3.07
CA LEU A 119 5.03 -2.37 1.68
C LEU A 119 6.34 -1.73 1.20
N VAL A 120 7.26 -2.53 0.69
CA VAL A 120 8.53 -2.04 0.14
C VAL A 120 8.28 -1.54 -1.28
N ALA A 121 8.33 -0.22 -1.44
CA ALA A 121 8.16 0.46 -2.72
C ALA A 121 9.41 0.38 -3.61
N GLY A 122 10.59 0.25 -3.01
CA GLY A 122 11.84 0.18 -3.73
C GLY A 122 13.06 0.18 -2.82
N CYS A 123 14.22 -0.06 -3.41
CA CYS A 123 15.50 0.04 -2.73
C CYS A 123 16.48 0.83 -3.59
N ASP A 124 17.40 1.52 -2.94
CA ASP A 124 18.58 2.11 -3.55
C ASP A 124 19.83 1.56 -2.84
N PRO A 125 20.45 0.49 -3.38
CA PRO A 125 21.64 -0.11 -2.77
C PRO A 125 22.84 0.85 -2.71
N ASN A 126 22.96 1.75 -3.70
CA ASN A 126 24.06 2.72 -3.76
C ASN A 126 23.94 3.75 -2.65
N ARG A 127 22.72 4.23 -2.40
CA ARG A 127 22.43 5.18 -1.31
C ARG A 127 22.15 4.50 0.03
N ARG A 128 22.08 3.16 0.04
CA ARG A 128 21.75 2.34 1.22
C ARG A 128 20.42 2.75 1.85
N VAL A 129 19.38 2.92 1.03
CA VAL A 129 18.03 3.31 1.46
C VAL A 129 16.96 2.34 0.98
N VAL A 130 16.09 1.90 1.89
CA VAL A 130 14.85 1.18 1.59
C VAL A 130 13.69 2.19 1.61
N ARG A 131 12.84 2.16 0.59
CA ARG A 131 11.63 2.99 0.50
C ARG A 131 10.41 2.13 0.83
N LEU A 132 9.63 2.58 1.80
CA LEU A 132 8.41 1.97 2.28
C LEU A 132 7.20 2.84 1.91
N GLU A 133 6.02 2.25 1.78
CA GLU A 133 4.79 3.02 1.66
C GLU A 133 4.11 3.28 3.01
N PRO A 134 3.50 4.47 3.20
CA PRO A 134 3.53 5.63 2.31
C PRO A 134 4.87 6.40 2.41
N GLU A 135 5.61 6.49 1.30
CA GLU A 135 6.82 7.31 1.05
C GLU A 135 7.83 7.51 2.21
N ILE A 136 8.06 6.50 3.04
CA ILE A 136 9.07 6.55 4.09
C ILE A 136 10.39 6.02 3.55
N SER A 137 11.45 6.82 3.62
CA SER A 137 12.81 6.37 3.34
C SER A 137 13.52 5.98 4.63
N MET A 138 14.03 4.75 4.70
CA MET A 138 14.74 4.22 5.85
C MET A 138 16.17 3.80 5.46
N PRO A 139 17.19 4.13 6.26
CA PRO A 139 18.54 3.60 6.05
C PRO A 139 18.55 2.06 6.09
N TYR A 140 19.34 1.43 5.23
CA TYR A 140 19.45 -0.04 5.12
C TYR A 140 19.69 -0.70 6.47
N GLU A 141 20.60 -0.19 7.28
CA GLU A 141 20.96 -0.81 8.56
C GLU A 141 19.84 -0.67 9.58
N ALA A 142 19.09 0.43 9.53
CA ALA A 142 17.94 0.63 10.40
C ALA A 142 16.81 -0.33 10.02
N PHE A 143 16.52 -0.44 8.73
CA PHE A 143 15.55 -1.38 8.19
C PHE A 143 15.94 -2.83 8.53
N ALA A 144 17.19 -3.22 8.24
CA ALA A 144 17.69 -4.57 8.48
C ALA A 144 17.51 -4.99 9.94
N ARG A 145 17.85 -4.10 10.90
CA ARG A 145 17.69 -4.40 12.33
C ARG A 145 16.23 -4.56 12.74
N ALA A 146 15.34 -3.67 12.30
CA ALA A 146 13.92 -3.74 12.62
C ALA A 146 13.27 -4.98 11.99
N TRP A 147 13.66 -5.31 10.77
CA TRP A 147 13.16 -6.47 10.04
C TRP A 147 13.73 -7.80 10.59
N GLU A 148 15.01 -7.86 10.97
CA GLU A 148 15.61 -9.03 11.63
C GLU A 148 14.93 -9.33 12.97
N ALA A 149 14.64 -8.29 13.76
CA ALA A 149 13.90 -8.44 15.02
C ALA A 149 12.47 -8.99 14.82
N ALA A 150 11.92 -8.88 13.61
CA ALA A 150 10.67 -9.52 13.20
C ALA A 150 10.89 -10.83 12.42
N ASN A 151 12.00 -11.52 12.64
CA ASN A 151 12.40 -12.77 12.00
C ASN A 151 12.44 -12.69 10.46
N ARG A 152 12.75 -11.51 9.92
CA ARG A 152 12.81 -11.24 8.47
C ARG A 152 11.55 -11.66 7.71
N PHE A 153 10.38 -11.61 8.37
CA PHE A 153 9.12 -11.98 7.74
C PHE A 153 8.92 -11.18 6.46
N THR A 154 8.69 -11.90 5.38
CA THR A 154 8.45 -11.35 4.05
C THR A 154 7.33 -12.11 3.37
N LEU A 155 6.43 -11.36 2.78
CA LEU A 155 5.36 -11.86 1.95
C LEU A 155 5.45 -11.17 0.59
N VAL A 156 5.49 -11.96 -0.48
CA VAL A 156 5.36 -11.46 -1.84
C VAL A 156 4.10 -12.06 -2.43
N ALA A 157 3.30 -11.23 -3.10
CA ALA A 157 2.14 -11.68 -3.83
C ALA A 157 2.25 -11.31 -5.31
N SER A 158 1.70 -12.16 -6.16
CA SER A 158 1.53 -11.89 -7.58
C SER A 158 0.16 -12.37 -8.02
N LYS A 159 -0.38 -11.84 -9.12
CA LYS A 159 -1.64 -12.34 -9.68
C LYS A 159 -1.48 -13.83 -10.00
N ALA A 160 -2.37 -14.69 -9.48
CA ALA A 160 -2.33 -16.10 -9.81
C ALA A 160 -2.54 -16.28 -11.33
N PRO A 161 -1.80 -17.19 -12.00
CA PRO A 161 -2.07 -17.51 -13.39
C PRO A 161 -3.52 -17.98 -13.53
N ASP A 162 -4.23 -17.53 -14.58
CA ASP A 162 -5.66 -17.84 -14.79
C ASP A 162 -5.96 -19.35 -14.84
N VAL A 163 -4.93 -20.19 -15.05
CA VAL A 163 -4.98 -21.65 -15.05
C VAL A 163 -5.49 -22.26 -13.72
N LEU A 164 -5.37 -21.54 -12.59
CA LEU A 164 -5.80 -22.02 -11.28
C LEU A 164 -7.22 -21.59 -10.89
N ARG A 165 -7.92 -20.82 -11.73
CA ARG A 165 -9.35 -20.55 -11.49
C ARG A 165 -10.13 -21.77 -11.92
N SER A 166 -10.44 -22.66 -10.97
CA SER A 166 -11.33 -23.80 -11.23
C SER A 166 -12.55 -23.32 -12.02
N PRO A 167 -12.87 -23.95 -13.17
CA PRO A 167 -14.00 -23.56 -14.02
C PRO A 167 -15.36 -23.64 -13.30
N GLU A 168 -15.38 -24.24 -12.11
CA GLU A 168 -16.56 -24.38 -11.24
C GLU A 168 -17.17 -23.05 -10.78
N ARG A 169 -16.40 -21.95 -10.74
CA ARG A 169 -16.97 -20.61 -10.49
C ARG A 169 -17.62 -19.97 -11.71
N THR A 170 -17.25 -20.37 -12.92
CA THR A 170 -17.78 -19.77 -14.14
C THR A 170 -19.22 -20.22 -14.40
N ALA A 171 -19.61 -21.41 -13.95
CA ALA A 171 -20.98 -21.91 -14.13
C ALA A 171 -22.04 -21.15 -13.31
N ALA A 172 -21.67 -20.58 -12.15
CA ALA A 172 -22.60 -19.83 -11.32
C ALA A 172 -22.83 -18.38 -11.81
N ASP A 173 -21.78 -17.73 -12.31
CA ASP A 173 -21.89 -16.36 -12.86
C ASP A 173 -22.42 -16.33 -14.31
N SER A 174 -22.23 -17.39 -15.09
CA SER A 174 -22.73 -17.44 -16.48
C SER A 174 -24.24 -17.70 -16.57
N ALA A 175 -24.89 -18.16 -15.48
CA ALA A 175 -26.33 -18.44 -15.47
C ALA A 175 -27.21 -17.19 -15.29
N GLN A 176 -26.63 -16.00 -15.09
CA GLN A 176 -27.39 -14.75 -14.89
C GLN A 176 -27.17 -13.71 -16.00
N SER A 177 -26.57 -14.07 -17.13
CA SER A 177 -26.25 -13.10 -18.18
C SER A 177 -26.39 -13.68 -19.58
N GLU A 178 -27.61 -13.71 -20.13
CA GLU A 178 -27.95 -13.49 -21.56
C GLU A 178 -29.49 -13.46 -21.75
N PRO A 179 -30.07 -12.74 -22.73
CA PRO A 179 -29.70 -11.42 -23.25
C PRO A 179 -30.92 -10.48 -23.42
N SER A 180 -30.76 -9.20 -23.11
CA SER A 180 -31.63 -8.11 -23.62
C SER A 180 -30.75 -7.02 -24.22
N LEU A 181 -30.14 -7.30 -25.38
CA LEU A 181 -29.44 -6.31 -26.20
C LEU A 181 -29.68 -6.60 -27.68
N LEU A 182 -30.89 -6.29 -28.14
CA LEU A 182 -31.05 -5.65 -29.44
C LEU A 182 -30.86 -4.15 -29.24
N LEU A 183 -30.03 -3.56 -30.12
CA LEU A 183 -29.70 -2.13 -30.22
C LEU A 183 -28.86 -1.54 -29.07
N GLN A 184 -27.54 -1.43 -29.31
CA GLN A 184 -26.86 -0.13 -29.24
C GLN A 184 -25.46 -0.15 -29.90
N SER A 185 -25.40 0.52 -31.06
CA SER A 185 -24.34 1.45 -31.49
C SER A 185 -22.88 0.98 -31.52
N ALA A 186 -22.42 0.71 -32.75
CA ALA A 186 -21.04 0.41 -33.15
C ALA A 186 -20.14 1.65 -33.33
N ALA A 187 -20.17 2.65 -32.44
CA ALA A 187 -19.46 3.92 -32.66
C ALA A 187 -18.18 4.16 -31.81
N GLY A 188 -17.82 3.28 -30.86
CA GLY A 188 -16.76 3.59 -29.88
C GLY A 188 -15.45 2.80 -29.97
N SER A 189 -15.38 1.72 -30.76
CA SER A 189 -14.36 0.67 -30.57
C SER A 189 -13.08 0.83 -31.40
N GLU A 190 -12.97 1.87 -32.25
CA GLU A 190 -11.77 2.10 -33.07
C GLU A 190 -10.73 3.07 -32.47
N CYS A 191 -11.07 4.06 -31.62
CA CYS A 191 -10.07 4.99 -31.05
C CYS A 191 -9.03 4.25 -30.19
N TRP A 192 -9.47 3.21 -29.45
CA TRP A 192 -8.61 2.48 -28.51
C TRP A 192 -7.61 1.52 -29.18
N LYS A 193 -7.93 0.98 -30.36
CA LYS A 193 -7.01 0.05 -31.05
C LYS A 193 -5.77 0.75 -31.62
N ARG A 194 -5.77 2.10 -31.71
CA ARG A 194 -4.69 2.87 -32.34
C ARG A 194 -3.61 3.38 -31.37
N CYS A 195 -3.88 3.59 -30.07
CA CYS A 195 -2.83 3.97 -29.08
C CYS A 195 -1.99 2.76 -28.57
N ARG A 196 -2.28 1.50 -28.98
CA ARG A 196 -1.58 0.30 -28.45
C ARG A 196 -0.39 -0.20 -29.28
N ARG A 197 -0.05 0.46 -30.39
CA ARG A 197 1.12 0.13 -31.23
C ARG A 197 2.14 1.26 -31.17
N LYS A 198 2.94 1.31 -30.11
CA LYS A 198 4.33 1.83 -30.10
C LYS A 198 4.94 1.72 -28.71
N ASP A 199 6.08 1.04 -28.65
CA ASP A 199 6.94 0.86 -27.48
C ASP A 199 7.71 2.15 -27.17
N ASP A 200 7.04 3.19 -26.67
CA ASP A 200 7.74 4.39 -26.17
C ASP A 200 7.19 4.81 -24.81
N TYR A 201 8.10 4.86 -23.85
CA TYR A 201 7.90 5.38 -22.50
C TYR A 201 7.78 6.90 -22.59
N TYR A 202 6.71 7.45 -22.00
CA TYR A 202 6.33 8.87 -21.74
C TYR A 202 5.16 9.47 -22.54
N ASN A 203 4.27 10.07 -21.74
CA ASN A 203 3.26 11.11 -22.01
C ASN A 203 1.81 10.67 -22.35
N THR A 204 1.03 10.39 -21.30
CA THR A 204 -0.41 10.05 -21.36
C THR A 204 -1.33 11.22 -21.68
N GLU A 205 -0.87 12.48 -21.61
CA GLU A 205 -1.76 13.63 -21.82
C GLU A 205 -2.08 13.92 -23.30
N GLU A 206 -1.24 13.45 -24.23
CA GLU A 206 -1.42 13.73 -25.66
C GLU A 206 -2.43 12.80 -26.37
N CYS A 207 -2.56 11.52 -25.95
CA CYS A 207 -3.63 10.63 -26.49
C CYS A 207 -5.03 11.09 -26.03
N VAL A 208 -5.17 11.75 -24.86
CA VAL A 208 -6.48 12.19 -24.33
C VAL A 208 -7.03 13.40 -25.09
N MET A 209 -6.16 14.28 -25.59
CA MET A 209 -6.58 15.47 -26.34
C MET A 209 -7.12 15.15 -27.73
N LYS A 210 -6.69 14.06 -28.38
CA LYS A 210 -7.08 13.75 -29.77
C LYS A 210 -8.40 12.97 -29.96
N CYS A 211 -8.94 12.31 -28.94
CA CYS A 211 -10.26 11.65 -29.05
C CYS A 211 -11.43 12.58 -28.62
N LYS A 212 -11.21 13.89 -28.38
CA LYS A 212 -12.21 14.81 -27.79
C LYS A 212 -13.18 15.45 -28.82
N ASP A 213 -12.92 15.30 -30.12
CA ASP A 213 -13.71 15.95 -31.18
C ASP A 213 -14.90 15.11 -31.69
N SER A 214 -15.33 14.10 -30.93
CA SER A 214 -16.45 13.23 -31.32
C SER A 214 -17.34 12.91 -30.11
N ALA A 215 -17.91 13.93 -29.49
CA ALA A 215 -18.89 13.76 -28.41
C ALA A 215 -20.30 14.12 -28.90
N PRO A 216 -21.30 13.22 -28.79
CA PRO A 216 -22.70 13.56 -28.99
C PRO A 216 -23.24 14.44 -27.85
N ALA A 217 -24.35 15.12 -28.14
CA ALA A 217 -24.97 16.22 -27.39
C ALA A 217 -25.04 16.06 -25.86
N ALA A 218 -24.82 17.19 -25.19
CA ALA A 218 -24.71 17.35 -23.74
C ALA A 218 -25.94 16.86 -22.95
N LEU A 219 -25.69 15.99 -21.97
CA LEU A 219 -26.63 15.69 -20.89
C LEU A 219 -26.70 16.85 -19.89
N PRO A 220 -27.85 17.06 -19.21
CA PRO A 220 -28.01 18.12 -18.23
C PRO A 220 -27.05 17.95 -17.05
N GLN A 221 -26.38 19.05 -16.69
CA GLN A 221 -25.41 19.13 -15.62
C GLN A 221 -26.10 18.88 -14.25
N PRO A 222 -25.56 18.00 -13.40
CA PRO A 222 -26.05 17.83 -12.03
C PRO A 222 -25.78 19.10 -11.22
N GLN A 223 -26.77 19.54 -10.47
CA GLN A 223 -26.69 20.70 -9.58
C GLN A 223 -25.55 20.52 -8.57
N SER A 224 -24.64 21.48 -8.55
CA SER A 224 -23.51 21.54 -7.62
C SER A 224 -24.00 21.65 -6.18
N GLN A 225 -23.67 20.66 -5.36
CA GLN A 225 -23.79 20.79 -3.90
C GLN A 225 -22.78 21.81 -3.35
N PRO A 226 -23.12 22.54 -2.28
CA PRO A 226 -22.22 23.52 -1.67
C PRO A 226 -20.94 22.85 -1.17
N ARG A 227 -19.79 23.36 -1.64
CA ARG A 227 -18.46 22.99 -1.11
C ARG A 227 -18.40 23.40 0.36
N HIS A 228 -18.25 22.41 1.25
CA HIS A 228 -17.73 22.67 2.58
C HIS A 228 -16.23 22.92 2.46
N ASP A 229 -15.83 24.19 2.61
CA ASP A 229 -14.45 24.59 2.77
C ASP A 229 -13.91 23.99 4.09
N HIS A 230 -13.17 22.89 3.97
CA HIS A 230 -12.28 22.45 5.03
C HIS A 230 -11.02 23.31 4.95
N GLY A 231 -11.01 24.38 5.77
CA GLY A 231 -9.82 25.19 5.96
C GLY A 231 -8.62 24.32 6.35
N PRO A 232 -7.39 24.69 5.93
CA PRO A 232 -6.18 23.94 6.27
C PRO A 232 -6.03 23.83 7.78
N VAL A 233 -5.96 22.60 8.28
CA VAL A 233 -5.62 22.31 9.68
C VAL A 233 -4.14 22.65 9.86
N TYR A 234 -3.86 23.92 10.14
CA TYR A 234 -2.54 24.35 10.60
C TYR A 234 -2.29 23.73 11.96
N MET A 235 -1.36 22.77 12.00
CA MET A 235 -0.79 22.30 13.26
C MET A 235 -0.13 23.49 13.94
N ASP A 236 -0.59 23.83 15.14
CA ASP A 236 -0.05 24.93 15.95
C ASP A 236 1.39 24.58 16.37
N TRP A 237 2.36 25.06 15.58
CA TRP A 237 3.79 24.81 15.76
C TRP A 237 4.30 25.21 17.16
N LYS A 238 3.60 26.12 17.85
CA LYS A 238 3.92 26.51 19.22
C LYS A 238 3.68 25.37 20.21
N ARG A 239 2.64 24.55 19.99
CA ARG A 239 2.37 23.35 20.81
C ARG A 239 3.41 22.26 20.57
N ALA A 240 3.82 22.05 19.32
CA ALA A 240 4.87 21.09 18.99
C ALA A 240 6.23 21.49 19.61
N ALA A 241 6.58 22.78 19.55
CA ALA A 241 7.80 23.30 20.15
C ALA A 241 7.81 23.17 21.68
N ALA A 242 6.68 23.42 22.34
CA ALA A 242 6.56 23.30 23.80
C ALA A 242 6.76 21.84 24.27
N VAL A 243 6.18 20.85 23.58
CA VAL A 243 6.34 19.43 23.91
C VAL A 243 7.80 19.00 23.77
N LEU A 244 8.50 19.47 22.74
CA LEU A 244 9.91 19.16 22.52
C LEU A 244 10.81 19.73 23.62
N LEU A 245 10.58 20.98 24.05
CA LEU A 245 11.36 21.60 25.12
C LEU A 245 11.16 20.92 26.48
N ILE A 246 9.93 20.49 26.79
CA ILE A 246 9.63 19.72 28.01
C ILE A 246 10.37 18.38 27.99
N ALA A 247 10.34 17.67 26.86
CA ALA A 247 11.05 16.40 26.72
C ALA A 247 12.57 16.56 26.92
N ILE A 248 13.16 17.62 26.35
CA ILE A 248 14.59 17.95 26.53
C ILE A 248 14.89 18.26 28.00
N GLY A 249 14.04 19.05 28.67
CA GLY A 249 14.21 19.40 30.08
C GLY A 249 14.18 18.18 31.01
N ILE A 250 13.26 17.24 30.78
CA ILE A 250 13.17 15.99 31.57
C ILE A 250 14.42 15.13 31.37
N VAL A 251 14.90 15.01 30.13
CA VAL A 251 16.13 14.26 29.86
C VAL A 251 17.31 14.94 30.55
N LEU A 252 17.47 16.26 30.47
CA LEU A 252 18.58 16.94 31.13
C LEU A 252 18.54 16.79 32.67
N TRP A 253 17.35 16.82 33.27
CA TRP A 253 17.18 16.69 34.72
C TRP A 253 17.55 15.30 35.26
N VAL A 254 17.33 14.23 34.47
CA VAL A 254 17.68 12.86 34.88
C VAL A 254 19.19 12.61 34.86
N PHE A 255 19.95 13.41 34.11
CA PHE A 255 21.40 13.21 33.90
C PHE A 255 22.28 14.25 34.63
N LEU A 256 21.70 15.13 35.43
CA LEU A 256 22.36 16.09 36.33
C LEU A 256 22.25 15.62 37.78
#